data_AF-A0A956YX77-F1
#
_entry.id   AF-A0A956YX77-F1
#
_cell.length_a   1.000
_cell.length_b   1.000
_cell.length_c   1.000
_cell.angle_alpha   90.00
_cell.angle_beta   90.00
_cell.angle_gamma   90.00
#
_symmetry.space_group_name_H-M   'P 1'
#
loop_
_entity.id
_entity.type
_entity.pdbx_description
1 polymer ?
#
loop_
_entity_poly.entity_id
_entity_poly.type
_entity_poly.pdbx_seq_one_letter_code
_entity_poly.pdbx_strand_id
1 'polypeptide(L)'
;SGLNVQPPARESNLPLILGALLVVQLAAALFARLFGRRLFTGLAALFDTRRSILLSLFIYSVIALWAFILDSTIEYWCLAWMVAIVQGGSQALSRSLFSSLSPAAKSGEFFGFYGVMEKFSAIIGPLLFAFAATVFGQSRPAIVSLILFFIIGGWLLSRVNIAEGQRLAREEDAALAAKGA
;
A
#
# COMPACT_ATOMS: atom_id res chain seq x y z
N SER A 1 -19.69 -21.07 42.40
CA SER A 1 -20.23 -19.78 41.92
C SER A 1 -19.63 -19.48 40.56
N GLY A 2 -20.30 -19.94 39.50
CA GLY A 2 -19.86 -19.76 38.12
C GLY A 2 -20.07 -18.32 37.67
N LEU A 3 -18.97 -17.57 37.54
CA LEU A 3 -18.98 -16.30 36.81
C LEU A 3 -18.99 -16.63 35.32
N ASN A 4 -20.19 -16.70 34.77
CA ASN A 4 -20.43 -16.78 33.34
C ASN A 4 -19.96 -15.46 32.71
N VAL A 5 -18.69 -15.42 32.29
CA VAL A 5 -18.12 -14.29 31.55
C VAL A 5 -18.72 -14.34 30.14
N GLN A 6 -19.86 -13.68 29.95
CA GLN A 6 -20.37 -13.47 28.60
C GLN A 6 -19.31 -12.69 27.82
N PRO A 7 -18.86 -13.14 26.64
CA PRO A 7 -18.07 -12.28 25.77
C PRO A 7 -18.91 -11.01 25.51
N PRO A 8 -18.31 -9.81 25.54
CA PRO A 8 -19.05 -8.58 25.26
C PRO A 8 -19.81 -8.76 23.95
N ALA A 9 -21.14 -8.61 23.99
CA ALA A 9 -21.95 -8.64 22.79
C ALA A 9 -21.35 -7.61 21.83
N ARG A 10 -20.75 -8.07 20.73
CA ARG A 10 -20.35 -7.17 19.65
C ARG A 10 -21.64 -6.66 19.01
N GLU A 11 -22.25 -5.66 19.61
CA GLU A 11 -23.18 -4.80 18.90
C GLU A 11 -22.39 -4.14 17.79
N SER A 12 -22.39 -4.78 16.63
CA SER A 12 -21.81 -4.26 15.40
C SER A 12 -22.74 -3.16 14.92
N ASN A 13 -22.67 -2.01 15.58
CA ASN A 13 -23.33 -0.80 15.15
C ASN A 13 -22.59 -0.33 13.90
N LEU A 14 -22.94 -0.94 12.76
CA LEU A 14 -22.48 -0.54 11.43
C LEU A 14 -22.43 0.99 11.25
N PRO A 15 -23.46 1.77 11.67
CA PRO A 15 -23.37 3.23 11.63
C PRO A 15 -22.26 3.83 12.51
N LEU A 16 -21.96 3.25 13.68
CA LEU A 16 -20.87 3.68 14.54
C LEU A 16 -19.50 3.39 13.92
N ILE A 17 -19.32 2.21 13.32
CA ILE A 17 -18.07 1.83 12.64
C ILE A 17 -17.85 2.72 11.41
N LEU A 18 -18.88 2.87 10.57
CA LEU A 18 -18.83 3.78 9.42
C LEU A 18 -18.57 5.22 9.87
N GLY A 19 -19.25 5.68 10.93
CA GLY A 19 -19.06 7.01 11.51
C GLY A 19 -17.63 7.22 12.02
N ALA A 20 -17.07 6.27 12.77
CA ALA A 20 -15.70 6.34 13.26
C ALA A 20 -14.67 6.36 12.10
N LEU A 21 -14.85 5.52 11.08
CA LEU A 21 -14.02 5.52 9.88
C LEU A 21 -14.08 6.85 9.14
N LEU A 22 -15.27 7.45 9.05
CA LEU A 22 -15.48 8.72 8.37
C LEU A 22 -14.81 9.87 9.14
N VAL A 23 -14.92 9.89 10.48
CA VAL A 23 -14.22 10.86 11.34
C VAL A 23 -12.70 10.74 11.20
N VAL A 24 -12.15 9.52 11.23
CA VAL A 24 -10.71 9.29 11.05
C VAL A 24 -10.25 9.77 9.67
N GLN A 25 -11.01 9.49 8.61
CA GLN A 25 -10.69 9.96 7.26
C GLN A 25 -10.72 11.49 7.13
N LEU A 26 -11.74 12.14 7.70
CA LEU A 26 -11.83 13.60 7.71
C LEU A 26 -10.70 14.24 8.51
N ALA A 27 -10.38 13.69 9.68
CA ALA A 27 -9.26 14.16 10.50
C ALA A 27 -7.92 14.01 9.76
N ALA A 28 -7.69 12.88 9.10
CA ALA A 28 -6.51 12.64 8.28
C ALA A 28 -6.43 13.62 7.09
N ALA A 29 -7.55 13.84 6.39
CA ALA A 29 -7.61 14.79 5.27
C ALA A 29 -7.35 16.23 5.73
N LEU A 30 -7.90 16.64 6.87
CA LEU A 30 -7.69 17.95 7.47
C LEU A 30 -6.22 18.14 7.87
N PHE A 31 -5.62 17.13 8.51
CA PHE A 31 -4.20 17.13 8.87
C PHE A 31 -3.30 17.22 7.63
N ALA A 32 -3.58 16.42 6.60
CA ALA A 32 -2.85 16.48 5.33
C ALA A 32 -2.96 17.84 4.64
N ARG A 33 -4.12 18.51 4.72
CA ARG A 33 -4.31 19.86 4.15
C ARG A 33 -3.53 20.94 4.93
N LEU A 34 -3.51 20.86 6.26
CA LEU A 34 -2.82 21.83 7.14
C LEU A 34 -1.30 21.65 7.15
N PHE A 35 -0.82 20.42 7.32
CA PHE A 35 0.61 20.10 7.47
C PHE A 35 1.25 19.61 6.17
N GLY A 36 0.49 18.89 5.33
CA GLY A 36 1.04 18.24 4.13
C GLY A 36 1.62 19.25 3.15
N ARG A 37 0.99 20.40 2.93
CA ARG A 37 1.54 21.42 2.02
C ARG A 37 2.86 22.02 2.52
N ARG A 38 3.12 22.08 3.84
CA ARG A 38 4.40 22.59 4.36
C ARG A 38 5.50 21.54 4.39
N LEU A 39 5.14 20.28 4.61
CA LEU A 39 6.11 19.17 4.66
C LEU A 39 6.50 18.67 3.26
N PHE A 40 5.55 18.61 2.32
CA PHE A 40 5.74 17.99 1.01
C PHE A 40 6.20 18.93 -0.10
N THR A 41 6.10 20.26 0.04
CA THR A 41 6.58 21.18 -1.02
C THR A 41 8.08 21.13 -1.22
N GLY A 42 8.86 20.91 -0.16
CA GLY A 42 10.32 20.74 -0.28
C GLY A 42 10.74 19.37 -0.84
N LEU A 43 9.91 18.35 -0.64
CA LEU A 43 10.15 16.97 -1.10
C LEU A 43 9.74 16.80 -2.58
N ALA A 44 8.65 17.43 -3.03
CA ALA A 44 8.10 17.27 -4.38
C ALA A 44 9.08 17.58 -5.53
N ALA A 45 10.11 18.42 -5.30
CA ALA A 45 11.11 18.76 -6.31
C ALA A 45 12.14 17.64 -6.59
N LEU A 46 12.20 16.59 -5.75
CA LEU A 46 13.20 15.52 -5.84
C LEU A 46 12.67 14.20 -6.40
N PHE A 47 11.36 14.09 -6.68
CA PHE A 47 10.72 12.79 -6.88
C PHE A 47 10.17 12.56 -8.28
N ASP A 48 10.86 11.68 -9.02
CA ASP A 48 10.28 10.88 -10.09
C ASP A 48 9.45 9.76 -9.45
N THR A 49 8.19 9.53 -9.89
CA THR A 49 7.25 8.57 -9.30
C THR A 49 7.87 7.18 -9.09
N ARG A 50 8.72 6.73 -10.03
CA ARG A 50 9.47 5.47 -9.91
C ARG A 50 10.38 5.44 -8.70
N ARG A 51 11.17 6.50 -8.54
CA ARG A 51 12.18 6.61 -7.47
C ARG A 51 11.50 6.65 -6.11
N SER A 52 10.33 7.28 -6.01
CA SER A 52 9.54 7.29 -4.79
C SER A 52 9.05 5.91 -4.39
N ILE A 53 8.55 5.11 -5.33
CA ILE A 53 8.10 3.73 -5.04
C ILE A 53 9.30 2.85 -4.65
N LEU A 54 10.44 2.98 -5.34
CA LEU A 54 11.67 2.27 -4.97
C LEU A 54 12.18 2.69 -3.58
N LEU A 55 12.13 3.98 -3.25
CA LEU A 55 12.49 4.48 -1.93
C LEU A 55 11.56 3.89 -0.86
N SER A 56 10.25 3.82 -1.12
CA SER A 56 9.31 3.18 -0.21
C SER A 56 9.62 1.70 0.03
N LEU A 57 9.95 0.94 -1.03
CA LEU A 57 10.35 -0.47 -0.92
C LEU A 57 11.63 -0.64 -0.10
N PHE A 58 12.59 0.28 -0.25
CA PHE A 58 13.79 0.32 0.56
C PHE A 58 13.47 0.59 2.03
N ILE A 59 12.66 1.62 2.32
CA ILE A 59 12.22 1.94 3.69
C ILE A 59 11.48 0.76 4.32
N TYR A 60 10.61 0.10 3.56
CA TYR A 60 9.91 -1.11 4.00
C TYR A 60 10.85 -2.25 4.36
N SER A 61 11.92 -2.42 3.59
CA SER A 61 12.95 -3.43 3.86
C SER A 61 13.68 -3.13 5.17
N VAL A 62 14.00 -1.85 5.43
CA VAL A 62 14.59 -1.41 6.71
C VAL A 62 13.62 -1.61 7.88
N ILE A 63 12.34 -1.26 7.71
CA ILE A 63 11.30 -1.48 8.72
C ILE A 63 11.16 -2.97 9.04
N ALA A 64 11.17 -3.85 8.03
CA ALA A 64 11.06 -5.29 8.23
C ALA A 64 12.28 -5.86 8.97
N LEU A 65 13.49 -5.37 8.67
CA LEU A 65 14.70 -5.73 9.43
C LEU A 65 14.60 -5.29 10.90
N TRP A 66 14.12 -4.07 11.16
CA TRP A 66 13.94 -3.59 12.53
C TRP A 66 12.86 -4.40 13.27
N ALA A 67 11.74 -4.70 12.61
CA ALA A 67 10.67 -5.52 13.16
C ALA A 67 11.15 -6.93 13.59
N PHE A 68 12.18 -7.47 12.94
CA PHE A 68 12.73 -8.79 13.28
C PHE A 68 13.45 -8.83 14.63
N ILE A 69 14.09 -7.73 15.03
CA ILE A 69 14.94 -7.63 16.25
C ILE A 69 14.16 -7.00 17.42
N LEU A 70 12.94 -6.55 17.17
CA LEU A 70 12.15 -5.76 18.11
C LEU A 70 11.60 -6.59 19.26
N ASP A 71 11.83 -6.11 20.49
CA ASP A 71 11.34 -6.72 21.74
C ASP A 71 10.50 -5.75 22.61
N SER A 72 10.37 -4.46 22.22
CA SER A 72 9.69 -3.41 23.01
C SER A 72 8.35 -2.95 22.43
N THR A 73 7.33 -2.79 23.29
CA THR A 73 6.00 -2.30 22.90
C THR A 73 6.03 -0.88 22.30
N ILE A 74 6.90 0.01 22.79
CA ILE A 74 6.99 1.39 22.29
C ILE A 74 7.54 1.40 20.86
N GLU A 75 8.56 0.57 20.60
CA GLU A 75 9.12 0.42 19.26
C GLU A 75 8.08 -0.16 18.31
N TYR A 76 7.24 -1.11 18.76
CA TYR A 76 6.16 -1.68 17.95
C TYR A 76 5.18 -0.60 17.47
N TRP A 77 4.76 0.29 18.38
CA TRP A 77 3.89 1.41 18.01
C TRP A 77 4.58 2.38 17.05
N CYS A 78 5.86 2.68 17.27
CA CYS A 78 6.65 3.52 16.37
C CYS A 78 6.70 2.92 14.95
N LEU A 79 6.98 1.62 14.84
CA LEU A 79 6.95 0.90 13.56
C LEU A 79 5.56 0.90 12.93
N ALA A 80 4.49 0.69 13.69
CA ALA A 80 3.12 0.71 13.16
C ALA A 80 2.79 2.07 12.52
N TRP A 81 3.21 3.17 13.14
CA TRP A 81 3.08 4.51 12.56
C TRP A 81 3.91 4.69 11.29
N MET A 82 5.17 4.22 11.29
CA MET A 82 6.03 4.28 10.10
C MET A 82 5.43 3.49 8.93
N VAL A 83 4.97 2.26 9.19
CA VAL A 83 4.30 1.41 8.21
C VAL A 83 3.06 2.11 7.67
N ALA A 84 2.22 2.69 8.51
CA ALA A 84 1.00 3.37 8.07
C ALA A 84 1.29 4.54 7.11
N ILE A 85 2.31 5.35 7.41
CA ILE A 85 2.73 6.48 6.59
C ILE A 85 3.26 5.99 5.24
N VAL A 86 4.19 5.03 5.25
CA VAL A 86 4.80 4.49 4.02
C VAL A 86 3.75 3.75 3.19
N GLN A 87 2.81 3.03 3.82
CA GLN A 87 1.73 2.33 3.14
C GLN A 87 0.83 3.29 2.39
N GLY A 88 0.39 4.38 3.05
CA GLY A 88 -0.44 5.40 2.42
C GLY A 88 0.26 6.07 1.23
N GLY A 89 1.52 6.47 1.41
CA GLY A 89 2.32 7.10 0.34
C GLY A 89 2.55 6.16 -0.84
N SER A 90 2.97 4.93 -0.58
CA SER A 90 3.27 3.94 -1.62
C SER A 90 2.03 3.52 -2.40
N GLN A 91 0.90 3.35 -1.72
CA GLN A 91 -0.37 3.03 -2.39
C GLN A 91 -0.83 4.17 -3.30
N ALA A 92 -0.73 5.42 -2.86
CA ALA A 92 -1.07 6.58 -3.69
C ALA A 92 -0.15 6.69 -4.92
N LEU A 93 1.17 6.53 -4.72
CA LEU A 93 2.16 6.57 -5.80
C LEU A 93 1.97 5.42 -6.81
N SER A 94 1.72 4.20 -6.33
CA SER A 94 1.46 3.02 -7.18
C SER A 94 0.22 3.24 -8.05
N ARG A 95 -0.88 3.71 -7.46
CA ARG A 95 -2.10 4.04 -8.19
C ARG A 95 -1.89 5.13 -9.23
N SER A 96 -1.17 6.20 -8.88
CA SER A 96 -0.85 7.29 -9.80
C SER A 96 0.06 6.84 -10.94
N LEU A 97 1.03 5.97 -10.66
CA LEU A 97 1.90 5.41 -11.70
C LEU A 97 1.08 4.53 -12.65
N PHE A 98 0.28 3.62 -12.10
CA PHE A 98 -0.56 2.71 -12.88
C PHE A 98 -1.56 3.48 -13.76
N SER A 99 -2.19 4.53 -13.23
CA SER A 99 -3.10 5.37 -14.01
C SER A 99 -2.37 6.07 -15.16
N SER A 100 -1.12 6.51 -14.96
CA SER A 100 -0.34 7.16 -16.02
C SER A 100 0.08 6.20 -17.14
N LEU A 101 0.13 4.90 -16.86
CA LEU A 101 0.49 3.84 -17.82
C LEU A 101 -0.73 3.22 -18.51
N SER A 102 -1.94 3.53 -18.05
CA SER A 102 -3.18 2.96 -18.58
C SER A 102 -3.80 3.92 -19.60
N PRO A 103 -4.16 3.46 -20.83
CA PRO A 103 -4.91 4.28 -21.78
C PRO A 103 -6.24 4.73 -21.15
N ALA A 104 -6.60 6.00 -21.31
CA ALA A 104 -7.83 6.56 -20.75
C ALA A 104 -9.08 5.81 -21.25
N ALA A 105 -9.07 5.43 -22.53
CA ALA A 105 -10.16 4.70 -23.17
C ALA A 105 -10.40 3.28 -22.59
N LYS A 106 -9.35 2.65 -22.05
CA LYS A 106 -9.38 1.29 -21.46
C LYS A 106 -9.16 1.29 -19.96
N SER A 107 -9.18 2.47 -19.33
CA SER A 107 -8.89 2.63 -17.90
C SER A 107 -9.74 1.71 -17.02
N GLY A 108 -11.02 1.50 -17.34
CA GLY A 108 -11.91 0.58 -16.62
C GLY A 108 -11.42 -0.87 -16.60
N GLU A 109 -10.93 -1.40 -17.73
CA GLU A 109 -10.40 -2.77 -17.81
C GLU A 109 -9.09 -2.90 -17.02
N PHE A 110 -8.17 -1.94 -17.20
CA PHE A 110 -6.90 -1.90 -16.49
C PHE A 110 -7.10 -1.80 -14.96
N PHE A 111 -7.99 -0.92 -14.50
CA PHE A 111 -8.34 -0.82 -13.08
C PHE A 111 -9.11 -2.05 -12.57
N GLY A 112 -9.88 -2.72 -13.42
CA GLY A 112 -10.47 -4.02 -13.12
C GLY A 112 -9.42 -5.09 -12.83
N PHE A 113 -8.42 -5.23 -13.71
CA PHE A 113 -7.29 -6.14 -13.50
C PHE A 113 -6.48 -5.77 -12.25
N TYR A 114 -6.18 -4.48 -12.06
CA TYR A 114 -5.48 -3.98 -10.87
C TYR A 114 -6.23 -4.33 -9.58
N GLY A 115 -7.56 -4.15 -9.55
CA GLY A 115 -8.39 -4.52 -8.39
C GLY A 115 -8.41 -6.03 -8.12
N VAL A 116 -8.37 -6.88 -9.15
CA VAL A 116 -8.25 -8.33 -8.97
C VAL A 116 -6.89 -8.69 -8.37
N MET A 117 -5.80 -8.09 -8.84
CA MET A 117 -4.46 -8.28 -8.28
C MET A 117 -4.38 -7.82 -6.82
N GLU A 118 -4.98 -6.68 -6.47
CA GLU A 118 -5.07 -6.21 -5.07
C GLU A 118 -5.74 -7.26 -4.17
N LYS A 119 -6.85 -7.87 -4.63
CA LYS A 119 -7.55 -8.92 -3.88
C LYS A 119 -6.70 -10.18 -3.70
N PHE A 120 -6.00 -10.64 -4.74
CA PHE A 120 -5.07 -11.76 -4.62
C PHE A 120 -3.96 -11.46 -3.62
N SER A 121 -3.38 -10.25 -3.66
CA SER A 121 -2.35 -9.83 -2.73
C SER A 121 -2.85 -9.82 -1.28
N ALA A 122 -4.09 -9.39 -1.04
CA ALA A 122 -4.73 -9.37 0.28
C ALA A 122 -5.01 -10.78 0.84
N ILE A 123 -5.13 -11.80 -0.03
CA ILE A 123 -5.31 -13.20 0.38
C ILE A 123 -3.96 -13.89 0.60
N ILE A 124 -3.01 -13.68 -0.31
CA ILE A 124 -1.69 -14.33 -0.27
C ILE A 124 -0.90 -13.90 0.96
N GLY A 125 -0.97 -12.63 1.38
CA GLY A 125 -0.24 -12.11 2.53
C GLY A 125 -0.53 -12.89 3.84
N PRO A 126 -1.79 -12.92 4.31
CA PRO A 126 -2.17 -13.69 5.49
C PRO A 126 -1.89 -15.19 5.35
N LEU A 127 -2.08 -15.76 4.16
CA LEU A 127 -1.81 -17.18 3.91
C LEU A 127 -0.32 -17.52 4.05
N LEU A 128 0.57 -16.67 3.53
CA LEU A 128 2.01 -16.80 3.70
C LEU A 128 2.42 -16.68 5.17
N PHE A 129 1.83 -15.73 5.90
CA PHE A 129 2.07 -15.57 7.35
C PHE A 129 1.59 -16.79 8.14
N ALA A 130 0.41 -17.32 7.82
CA ALA A 130 -0.12 -18.53 8.44
C ALA A 130 0.76 -19.74 8.14
N PHE A 131 1.21 -19.90 6.90
CA PHE A 131 2.13 -20.96 6.49
C PHE A 131 3.49 -20.86 7.21
N ALA A 132 4.06 -19.66 7.31
CA ALA A 132 5.30 -19.46 8.05
C ALA A 132 5.12 -19.78 9.55
N ALA A 133 4.00 -19.38 10.15
CA ALA A 133 3.71 -19.68 11.54
C ALA A 133 3.54 -21.19 11.81
N THR A 134 2.91 -21.94 10.89
CA THR A 134 2.72 -23.39 11.05
C THR A 134 4.01 -24.19 10.84
N VAL A 135 4.85 -23.79 9.88
CA VAL A 135 6.09 -24.53 9.56
C VAL A 135 7.21 -24.21 10.56
N PHE A 136 7.40 -22.94 10.92
CA PHE A 136 8.53 -22.52 11.74
C PHE A 136 8.19 -22.40 13.23
N GLY A 137 6.92 -22.60 13.62
CA GLY A 137 6.45 -22.53 15.02
C GLY A 137 6.48 -21.12 15.63
N GLN A 138 6.90 -20.10 14.87
CA GLN A 138 6.93 -18.71 15.28
C GLN A 138 6.70 -17.81 14.06
N SER A 139 6.13 -16.62 14.27
CA SER A 139 5.78 -15.69 13.18
C SER A 139 6.95 -14.83 12.69
N ARG A 140 8.07 -14.79 13.42
CA ARG A 140 9.25 -13.96 13.08
C ARG A 140 9.84 -14.27 11.69
N PRO A 141 10.01 -15.54 11.27
CA PRO A 141 10.47 -15.87 9.91
C PRO A 141 9.56 -15.36 8.79
N ALA A 142 8.26 -15.13 9.07
CA ALA A 142 7.36 -14.52 8.08
C ALA A 142 7.81 -13.10 7.69
N ILE A 143 8.45 -12.36 8.60
CA ILE A 143 8.95 -11.01 8.33
C ILE A 143 10.08 -11.06 7.29
N VAL A 144 10.92 -12.08 7.31
CA VAL A 144 12.00 -12.26 6.32
C VAL A 144 11.42 -12.48 4.91
N SER A 145 10.28 -13.17 4.82
CA SER A 145 9.60 -13.34 3.54
C SER A 145 9.14 -12.00 2.94
N LEU A 146 8.76 -11.01 3.76
CA LEU A 146 8.42 -9.66 3.28
C LEU A 146 9.61 -8.96 2.63
N ILE A 147 10.80 -9.10 3.20
CA ILE A 147 12.04 -8.54 2.62
C ILE A 147 12.27 -9.14 1.22
N LEU A 148 12.09 -10.45 1.07
CA LEU A 148 12.18 -11.10 -0.23
C LEU A 148 11.20 -10.49 -1.25
N PHE A 149 9.93 -10.30 -0.85
CA PHE A 149 8.92 -9.67 -1.70
C PHE A 149 9.28 -8.23 -2.07
N PHE A 150 9.83 -7.44 -1.14
CA PHE A 150 10.25 -6.06 -1.43
C PHE A 150 11.43 -6.01 -2.40
N ILE A 151 12.40 -6.92 -2.26
CA ILE A 151 13.53 -7.04 -3.18
C ILE A 151 13.05 -7.43 -4.58
N ILE A 152 12.20 -8.46 -4.68
CA ILE A 152 11.64 -8.91 -5.97
C ILE A 152 10.81 -7.80 -6.61
N GLY A 153 9.95 -7.12 -5.83
CA GLY A 153 9.14 -6.01 -6.30
C GLY A 153 9.99 -4.83 -6.77
N GLY A 154 11.05 -4.48 -6.03
CA GLY A 154 12.00 -3.43 -6.42
C GLY A 154 12.75 -3.77 -7.69
N TRP A 155 13.20 -5.02 -7.82
CA TRP A 155 13.84 -5.51 -9.04
C TRP A 155 12.88 -5.47 -10.24
N LEU A 156 11.65 -5.94 -10.09
CA LEU A 156 10.66 -5.94 -11.16
C LEU A 156 10.33 -4.51 -11.61
N LEU A 157 10.10 -3.60 -10.67
CA LEU A 157 9.86 -2.18 -10.96
C LEU A 157 11.08 -1.53 -11.63
N SER A 158 12.29 -1.99 -11.30
CA SER A 158 13.49 -1.49 -11.95
C SER A 158 13.57 -1.86 -13.44
N ARG A 159 12.88 -2.92 -13.88
CA ARG A 159 12.82 -3.33 -15.29
C ARG A 159 11.76 -2.58 -16.11
N VAL A 160 10.84 -1.86 -15.48
CA VAL A 160 9.74 -1.17 -16.17
C VAL A 160 10.23 0.17 -16.74
N ASN A 161 10.07 0.35 -18.06
CA ASN A 161 10.29 1.63 -18.73
C ASN A 161 9.01 2.46 -18.72
N ILE A 162 8.91 3.38 -17.76
CA ILE A 162 7.71 4.20 -17.55
C ILE A 162 7.50 5.19 -18.70
N ALA A 163 8.57 5.79 -19.22
CA ALA A 163 8.45 6.77 -20.30
C ALA A 163 7.85 6.17 -21.57
N GLU A 164 8.26 4.94 -21.89
CA GLU A 164 7.73 4.19 -23.03
C GLU A 164 6.29 3.74 -22.79
N GLY A 165 5.97 3.23 -21.61
CA GLY A 165 4.60 2.85 -21.27
C GLY A 165 3.62 4.03 -21.34
N GLN A 166 4.03 5.20 -20.85
CA GLN A 166 3.23 6.43 -20.96
C GLN A 166 3.10 6.91 -22.41
N ARG A 167 4.12 6.71 -23.24
CA ARG A 167 4.05 7.05 -24.67
C ARG A 167 3.04 6.16 -25.39
N LEU A 168 3.12 4.85 -25.18
CA LEU A 168 2.20 3.87 -25.78
C LEU A 168 0.75 4.13 -25.37
N ALA A 169 0.51 4.42 -24.08
CA ALA A 169 -0.84 4.76 -23.60
C ALA A 169 -1.42 5.99 -24.32
N ARG A 170 -0.61 7.03 -24.51
CA ARG A 170 -1.02 8.24 -25.25
C ARG A 170 -1.24 7.99 -26.75
N GLU A 171 -0.39 7.18 -27.37
CA GLU A 171 -0.53 6.81 -28.79
C GLU A 171 -1.82 6.02 -29.01
N GLU A 172 -2.16 5.10 -28.11
CA GLU A 172 -3.39 4.31 -28.18
C GLU A 172 -4.63 5.18 -27.98
N ASP A 173 -4.62 6.10 -27.01
CA ASP A 173 -5.71 7.07 -26.82
C ASP A 173 -5.90 7.97 -28.06
N ALA A 174 -4.80 8.44 -28.68
CA ALA A 174 -4.85 9.25 -29.89
C ALA A 174 -5.39 8.46 -31.10
N ALA A 175 -4.99 7.19 -31.26
CA ALA A 175 -5.46 6.33 -32.34
C ALA A 175 -6.95 5.99 -32.20
N LEU A 176 -7.44 5.81 -30.97
CA LEU A 176 -8.85 5.56 -30.70
C LEU A 176 -9.70 6.82 -30.90
N ALA A 177 -9.20 7.99 -30.50
CA ALA A 177 -9.87 9.27 -30.78
C ALA A 177 -10.00 9.52 -32.30
N ALA A 178 -8.97 9.21 -33.09
CA ALA A 178 -8.99 9.36 -34.54
C ALA A 178 -9.90 8.34 -35.27
N LYS A 179 -10.20 7.19 -34.65
CA LYS A 179 -11.16 6.20 -35.19
C LYS A 179 -12.61 6.47 -34.76
N GLY A 180 -12.82 7.25 -33.71
CA GLY A 180 -14.14 7.62 -33.18
C GLY A 180 -14.66 8.97 -33.67
N ALA A 181 -13.87 9.71 -34.45
CA ALA A 181 -14.24 10.93 -35.17
C ALA A 181 -14.50 10.61 -36.65
#